data_AF-A0A7C1FVC7-F1
#
_entry.id   AF-A0A7C1FVC7-F1
#
_cell.length_a   1.000
_cell.length_b   1.000
_cell.length_c   1.000
_cell.angle_alpha   90.00
_cell.angle_beta   90.00
_cell.angle_gamma   90.00
#
_symmetry.space_group_name_H-M   'P 1'
#
loop_
_entity.id
_entity.type
_entity.pdbx_description
1 polymer ?
#
loop_
_entity_poly.entity_id
_entity_poly.type
_entity_poly.pdbx_seq_one_letter_code
_entity_poly.pdbx_strand_id
1 'polypeptide(L)'
;MQRLWKYCLAAASLAGFVAAPLLRSYAFFPPLTQTILALGCYVVGLVGVFVLLRHAPLETAAPSTIARIASHQAARAGIALALVLYLGVIFHANGSFFKPETHTTAWLQASEYGMLACGMTLVIISGGIDLSVGSVLGLVAVCFALMSIHWQWSAWIAVPAALLIGLGCGTVSGVLTASFRIQPFIATLAMMAFARGLAKTVSGGRKVFTVVPLPDGGFKEVPVPEVFKTLVARVLGDTISVVTIIFLACAAVAWFALAWRRWGRQLYAVGGNEQAARLSGIRVERVRIAAYAASGLLAAVAGICHAAQERQGDPEAGIGYELTAIAMVVIGGTSLAGGTGGIGLTLIGTLTFGYLEKILSINNVPQAGRLMLTGLIIIAAVLTQRRQQ
;
A
#
# COMPACT_ATOMS: atom_id res chain seq x y z
N MET A 1 -35.49 0.79 15.08
CA MET A 1 -35.07 2.20 14.92
C MET A 1 -34.56 2.84 16.21
N GLN A 2 -35.32 2.89 17.30
CA GLN A 2 -34.88 3.54 18.56
C GLN A 2 -33.65 2.90 19.24
N ARG A 3 -33.41 1.59 19.07
CA ARG A 3 -32.20 0.92 19.58
C ARG A 3 -30.94 1.24 18.76
N LEU A 4 -31.06 1.30 17.42
CA LEU A 4 -29.99 1.76 16.52
C LEU A 4 -29.58 3.21 16.80
N TRP A 5 -30.55 4.08 17.13
CA TRP A 5 -30.29 5.44 17.57
C TRP A 5 -29.46 5.51 18.86
N LYS A 6 -29.77 4.64 19.85
CA LYS A 6 -28.99 4.52 21.10
C LYS A 6 -27.57 4.00 20.86
N TYR A 7 -27.35 3.13 19.89
CA TYR A 7 -26.00 2.66 19.52
C TYR A 7 -25.19 3.69 18.73
N CYS A 8 -25.83 4.47 17.85
CA CYS A 8 -25.19 5.62 17.21
C CYS A 8 -24.81 6.70 18.26
N LEU A 9 -25.66 6.92 19.26
CA LEU A 9 -25.36 7.78 20.41
C LEU A 9 -24.23 7.21 21.29
N ALA A 10 -24.14 5.89 21.45
CA ALA A 10 -23.04 5.24 22.17
C ALA A 10 -21.70 5.27 21.38
N ALA A 11 -21.77 5.20 20.04
CA ALA A 11 -20.60 5.41 19.18
C ALA A 11 -20.13 6.88 19.20
N ALA A 12 -21.09 7.81 19.20
CA ALA A 12 -20.83 9.23 19.38
C ALA A 12 -20.30 9.55 20.80
N SER A 13 -20.74 8.82 21.82
CA SER A 13 -20.23 8.98 23.19
C SER A 13 -18.86 8.33 23.40
N LEU A 14 -18.51 7.26 22.67
CA LEU A 14 -17.14 6.70 22.62
C LEU A 14 -16.17 7.60 21.87
N ALA A 15 -16.61 8.18 20.74
CA ALA A 15 -15.91 9.29 20.10
C ALA A 15 -15.74 10.47 21.07
N GLY A 16 -16.77 10.76 21.88
CA GLY A 16 -16.73 11.73 22.97
C GLY A 16 -15.82 11.36 24.15
N PHE A 17 -15.64 10.08 24.47
CA PHE A 17 -14.82 9.62 25.61
C PHE A 17 -13.33 9.64 25.29
N VAL A 18 -12.96 9.38 24.03
CA VAL A 18 -11.59 9.60 23.51
C VAL A 18 -11.35 11.09 23.25
N ALA A 19 -12.37 11.84 22.80
CA ALA A 19 -12.24 13.25 22.56
C ALA A 19 -12.26 14.11 23.84
N ALA A 20 -12.93 13.73 24.94
CA ALA A 20 -13.11 14.60 26.10
C ALA A 20 -11.82 15.02 26.85
N PRO A 21 -10.80 14.15 27.05
CA PRO A 21 -9.52 14.57 27.60
C PRO A 21 -8.71 15.41 26.60
N LEU A 22 -8.82 15.11 25.29
CA LEU A 22 -8.15 15.85 24.23
C LEU A 22 -8.78 17.24 24.04
N LEU A 23 -10.12 17.36 24.08
CA LEU A 23 -10.94 18.58 23.93
C LEU A 23 -10.63 19.64 24.98
N ARG A 24 -10.22 19.26 26.20
CA ARG A 24 -9.74 20.23 27.20
C ARG A 24 -8.38 20.83 26.85
N SER A 25 -7.60 20.21 25.97
CA SER A 25 -6.34 20.72 25.44
C SER A 25 -6.49 21.41 24.06
N TYR A 26 -7.69 21.46 23.47
CA TYR A 26 -7.91 22.03 22.12
C TYR A 26 -7.53 23.50 22.02
N ALA A 27 -7.67 24.28 23.11
CA ALA A 27 -7.36 25.70 23.11
C ALA A 27 -5.86 26.03 22.90
N PHE A 28 -4.97 25.05 23.02
CA PHE A 28 -3.51 25.25 22.97
C PHE A 28 -2.88 24.97 21.60
N PHE A 29 -3.61 24.39 20.65
CA PHE A 29 -3.05 23.96 19.36
C PHE A 29 -3.52 24.85 18.20
N PRO A 30 -2.64 25.11 17.20
CA PRO A 30 -3.02 25.85 16.00
C PRO A 30 -4.17 25.16 15.23
N PRO A 31 -4.98 25.91 14.46
CA PRO A 31 -6.24 25.43 13.86
C PRO A 31 -6.08 24.18 12.99
N LEU A 32 -4.93 24.04 12.32
CA LEU A 32 -4.58 22.88 11.50
C LEU A 32 -4.47 21.59 12.31
N THR A 33 -3.87 21.65 13.50
CA THR A 33 -3.74 20.53 14.44
C THR A 33 -5.09 20.12 15.03
N GLN A 34 -6.00 21.08 15.23
CA GLN A 34 -7.37 20.80 15.66
C GLN A 34 -8.14 20.05 14.55
N THR A 35 -7.93 20.40 13.27
CA THR A 35 -8.54 19.68 12.13
C THR A 35 -8.00 18.26 12.03
N ILE A 36 -6.70 18.06 12.24
CA ILE A 36 -6.04 16.74 12.23
C ILE A 36 -6.53 15.87 13.39
N LEU A 37 -6.65 16.42 14.60
CA LEU A 37 -7.18 15.70 15.76
C LEU A 37 -8.67 15.39 15.60
N ALA A 38 -9.46 16.30 15.04
CA ALA A 38 -10.87 16.07 14.74
C ALA A 38 -11.05 14.97 13.68
N LEU A 39 -10.37 15.06 12.52
CA LEU A 39 -10.41 14.00 11.51
C LEU A 39 -9.83 12.68 12.02
N GLY A 40 -8.77 12.71 12.82
CA GLY A 40 -8.21 11.54 13.50
C GLY A 40 -9.23 10.87 14.42
N CYS A 41 -9.91 11.62 15.28
CA CYS A 41 -11.00 11.12 16.13
C CYS A 41 -12.20 10.61 15.32
N TYR A 42 -12.51 11.21 14.16
CA TYR A 42 -13.54 10.70 13.25
C TYR A 42 -13.13 9.39 12.56
N VAL A 43 -11.86 9.24 12.17
CA VAL A 43 -11.31 8.02 11.56
C VAL A 43 -11.16 6.89 12.60
N VAL A 44 -10.71 7.21 13.82
CA VAL A 44 -10.73 6.28 14.98
C VAL A 44 -12.17 5.88 15.31
N GLY A 45 -13.08 6.86 15.34
CA GLY A 45 -14.51 6.64 15.52
C GLY A 45 -15.12 5.77 14.42
N LEU A 46 -14.63 5.89 13.18
CA LEU A 46 -14.98 5.05 12.03
C LEU A 46 -14.61 3.58 12.28
N VAL A 47 -13.43 3.33 12.82
CA VAL A 47 -13.00 1.99 13.23
C VAL A 47 -13.75 1.52 14.49
N GLY A 48 -14.14 2.44 15.38
CA GLY A 48 -15.00 2.15 16.54
C GLY A 48 -16.44 1.77 16.17
N VAL A 49 -17.06 2.46 15.21
CA VAL A 49 -18.37 2.12 14.63
C VAL A 49 -18.32 0.73 13.99
N PHE A 50 -17.20 0.41 13.34
CA PHE A 50 -16.92 -0.91 12.77
C PHE A 50 -16.81 -2.03 13.82
N VAL A 51 -16.40 -1.71 15.06
CA VAL A 51 -16.43 -2.63 16.22
C VAL A 51 -17.84 -2.77 16.79
N LEU A 52 -18.58 -1.67 16.92
CA LEU A 52 -19.95 -1.66 17.47
C LEU A 52 -20.96 -2.42 16.60
N LEU A 53 -20.85 -2.32 15.27
CA LEU A 53 -21.71 -3.09 14.35
C LEU A 53 -21.47 -4.61 14.43
N ARG A 54 -20.35 -5.07 15.00
CA ARG A 54 -20.03 -6.50 15.18
C ARG A 54 -20.48 -7.06 16.52
N HIS A 55 -20.80 -6.22 17.51
CA HIS A 55 -21.06 -6.65 18.90
C HIS A 55 -22.45 -6.25 19.41
N ALA A 56 -23.41 -5.93 18.54
CA ALA A 56 -24.80 -5.97 18.96
C ALA A 56 -25.07 -7.39 19.47
N PRO A 57 -25.38 -7.59 20.77
CA PRO A 57 -25.60 -8.92 21.32
C PRO A 57 -26.70 -9.58 20.50
N LEU A 58 -26.37 -10.72 19.88
CA LEU A 58 -27.32 -11.60 19.23
C LEU A 58 -28.11 -12.33 20.31
N GLU A 59 -28.78 -11.59 21.20
CA GLU A 59 -29.86 -12.14 22.00
C GLU A 59 -31.11 -12.19 21.10
N THR A 60 -31.37 -13.41 20.64
CA THR A 60 -32.68 -13.97 20.24
C THR A 60 -33.41 -13.43 19.01
N ALA A 61 -32.76 -12.72 18.09
CA ALA A 61 -33.32 -12.49 16.75
C ALA A 61 -32.42 -13.08 15.67
N ALA A 62 -33.01 -13.83 14.72
CA ALA A 62 -32.33 -14.31 13.52
C ALA A 62 -31.50 -13.17 12.91
N PRO A 63 -30.21 -13.38 12.57
CA PRO A 63 -29.37 -12.29 12.10
C PRO A 63 -30.03 -11.65 10.88
N SER A 64 -30.37 -10.36 11.01
CA SER A 64 -30.93 -9.59 9.89
C SER A 64 -30.04 -9.75 8.66
N THR A 65 -30.62 -9.76 7.46
CA THR A 65 -29.89 -9.89 6.19
C THR A 65 -28.69 -8.93 6.10
N ILE A 66 -28.79 -7.77 6.73
CA ILE A 66 -27.74 -6.74 6.86
C ILE A 66 -26.55 -7.23 7.71
N ALA A 67 -26.77 -7.91 8.83
CA ALA A 67 -25.71 -8.48 9.67
C ALA A 67 -24.96 -9.63 8.97
N ARG A 68 -25.65 -10.36 8.08
CA ARG A 68 -25.06 -11.44 7.29
C ARG A 68 -24.29 -10.95 6.06
N ILE A 69 -24.64 -9.79 5.50
CA ILE A 69 -23.89 -9.13 4.43
C ILE A 69 -22.64 -8.45 5.00
N ALA A 70 -22.75 -7.79 6.15
CA ALA A 70 -21.64 -7.11 6.81
C ALA A 70 -20.53 -8.05 7.34
N SER A 71 -20.79 -9.37 7.43
CA SER A 71 -19.80 -10.35 7.85
C SER A 71 -18.83 -10.77 6.73
N HIS A 72 -19.15 -10.51 5.46
CA HIS A 72 -18.24 -10.79 4.34
C HIS A 72 -17.11 -9.76 4.26
N GLN A 73 -15.86 -10.24 4.11
CA GLN A 73 -14.65 -9.41 4.01
C GLN A 73 -14.77 -8.34 2.90
N ALA A 74 -15.34 -8.71 1.75
CA ALA A 74 -15.55 -7.78 0.64
C ALA A 74 -16.56 -6.67 0.97
N ALA A 75 -17.63 -6.98 1.70
CA ALA A 75 -18.60 -5.98 2.13
C ALA A 75 -17.97 -4.97 3.11
N ARG A 76 -17.11 -5.45 4.02
CA ARG A 76 -16.38 -4.60 4.97
C ARG A 76 -15.43 -3.64 4.28
N ALA A 77 -14.64 -4.14 3.32
CA ALA A 77 -13.76 -3.30 2.51
C ALA A 77 -14.58 -2.29 1.68
N GLY A 78 -15.70 -2.72 1.07
CA GLY A 78 -16.59 -1.84 0.32
C GLY A 78 -17.23 -0.74 1.18
N ILE A 79 -17.63 -1.05 2.41
CA ILE A 79 -18.13 -0.08 3.38
C ILE A 79 -17.04 0.95 3.72
N ALA A 80 -15.81 0.52 3.95
CA ALA A 80 -14.70 1.44 4.22
C ALA A 80 -14.48 2.42 3.07
N LEU A 81 -14.48 1.93 1.82
CA LEU A 81 -14.38 2.78 0.64
C LEU A 81 -15.56 3.76 0.53
N ALA A 82 -16.79 3.29 0.72
CA ALA A 82 -17.98 4.13 0.68
C ALA A 82 -17.95 5.25 1.74
N LEU A 83 -17.47 4.94 2.95
CA LEU A 83 -17.31 5.93 4.01
C LEU A 83 -16.22 6.96 3.67
N VAL A 84 -15.08 6.54 3.10
CA VAL A 84 -14.05 7.49 2.65
C VAL A 84 -14.57 8.40 1.54
N LEU A 85 -15.32 7.86 0.57
CA LEU A 85 -15.95 8.67 -0.48
C LEU A 85 -16.98 9.66 0.12
N TYR A 86 -17.77 9.22 1.09
CA TYR A 86 -18.69 10.09 1.81
C TYR A 86 -17.96 11.21 2.57
N LEU A 87 -16.83 10.91 3.21
CA LEU A 87 -15.97 11.93 3.81
C LEU A 87 -15.43 12.91 2.78
N GLY A 88 -15.10 12.45 1.56
CA GLY A 88 -14.69 13.32 0.48
C GLY A 88 -15.77 14.29 0.03
N VAL A 89 -17.03 13.84 0.03
CA VAL A 89 -18.20 14.70 -0.24
C VAL A 89 -18.36 15.77 0.85
N ILE A 90 -18.13 15.44 2.13
CA ILE A 90 -18.21 16.42 3.23
C ILE A 90 -17.01 17.38 3.21
N PHE A 91 -15.81 16.85 3.09
CA PHE A 91 -14.54 17.59 3.10
C PHE A 91 -14.11 17.90 1.66
N HIS A 92 -15.00 18.49 0.88
CA HIS A 92 -14.81 18.64 -0.57
C HIS A 92 -13.84 19.75 -1.00
N ALA A 93 -13.23 20.49 -0.07
CA ALA A 93 -12.28 21.59 -0.31
C ALA A 93 -12.72 22.54 -1.45
N ASN A 94 -13.75 23.36 -1.18
CA ASN A 94 -14.34 24.30 -2.16
C ASN A 94 -14.73 23.65 -3.50
N GLY A 95 -15.30 22.44 -3.45
CA GLY A 95 -15.73 21.68 -4.63
C GLY A 95 -14.61 20.99 -5.40
N SER A 96 -13.35 21.06 -4.94
CA SER A 96 -12.22 20.35 -5.56
C SER A 96 -12.43 18.84 -5.63
N PHE A 97 -13.12 18.25 -4.65
CA PHE A 97 -13.42 16.82 -4.67
C PHE A 97 -14.28 16.39 -5.85
N PHE A 98 -15.19 17.24 -6.33
CA PHE A 98 -16.08 16.89 -7.45
C PHE A 98 -15.41 17.05 -8.83
N LYS A 99 -14.17 17.54 -8.87
CA LYS A 99 -13.40 17.71 -10.11
C LYS A 99 -12.84 16.36 -10.58
N PRO A 100 -13.02 15.97 -11.87
CA PRO A 100 -12.47 14.72 -12.41
C PRO A 100 -10.96 14.57 -12.20
N GLU A 101 -10.22 15.69 -12.22
CA GLU A 101 -8.77 15.72 -12.01
C GLU A 101 -8.37 15.24 -10.60
N THR A 102 -9.23 15.47 -9.60
CA THR A 102 -9.00 14.98 -8.24
C THR A 102 -9.04 13.47 -8.18
N HIS A 103 -9.98 12.84 -8.89
CA HIS A 103 -10.11 11.38 -8.93
C HIS A 103 -8.99 10.71 -9.72
N THR A 104 -8.63 11.26 -10.88
CA THR A 104 -7.57 10.70 -11.74
C THR A 104 -6.20 10.80 -11.06
N THR A 105 -5.93 11.89 -10.35
CA THR A 105 -4.70 12.01 -9.54
C THR A 105 -4.71 11.12 -8.29
N ALA A 106 -5.88 10.90 -7.67
CA ALA A 106 -5.99 9.91 -6.58
C ALA A 106 -5.67 8.50 -7.06
N TRP A 107 -6.17 8.12 -8.25
CA TRP A 107 -5.87 6.80 -8.84
C TRP A 107 -4.41 6.65 -9.22
N LEU A 108 -3.80 7.68 -9.80
CA LEU A 108 -2.37 7.68 -10.10
C LEU A 108 -1.53 7.44 -8.84
N GLN A 109 -1.79 8.19 -7.77
CA GLN A 109 -1.08 8.03 -6.50
C GLN A 109 -1.35 6.64 -5.88
N ALA A 110 -2.59 6.17 -5.92
CA ALA A 110 -2.97 4.84 -5.45
C ALA A 110 -2.28 3.72 -6.24
N SER A 111 -1.97 3.94 -7.53
CA SER A 111 -1.38 2.93 -8.40
C SER A 111 0.04 2.55 -7.97
N GLU A 112 0.83 3.52 -7.54
CA GLU A 112 2.21 3.29 -7.12
C GLU A 112 2.29 2.40 -5.87
N TYR A 113 1.61 2.82 -4.80
CA TYR A 113 1.49 2.01 -3.59
C TYR A 113 0.72 0.71 -3.85
N GLY A 114 -0.24 0.71 -4.76
CA GLY A 114 -1.05 -0.44 -5.14
C GLY A 114 -0.23 -1.58 -5.75
N MET A 115 0.78 -1.25 -6.56
CA MET A 115 1.71 -2.26 -7.10
C MET A 115 2.48 -2.95 -5.97
N LEU A 116 2.99 -2.17 -5.00
CA LEU A 116 3.64 -2.70 -3.80
C LEU A 116 2.67 -3.53 -2.95
N ALA A 117 1.45 -3.04 -2.75
CA ALA A 117 0.41 -3.72 -2.00
C ALA A 117 0.05 -5.07 -2.63
N CYS A 118 -0.01 -5.18 -3.97
CA CYS A 118 -0.23 -6.45 -4.64
C CYS A 118 0.87 -7.47 -4.33
N GLY A 119 2.14 -7.06 -4.32
CA GLY A 119 3.27 -7.91 -3.93
C GLY A 119 3.22 -8.32 -2.47
N MET A 120 2.95 -7.34 -1.59
CA MET A 120 2.77 -7.55 -0.16
C MET A 120 1.63 -8.53 0.14
N THR A 121 0.52 -8.50 -0.60
CA THR A 121 -0.58 -9.46 -0.46
C THR A 121 -0.13 -10.89 -0.67
N LEU A 122 0.70 -11.15 -1.69
CA LEU A 122 1.22 -12.51 -1.94
C LEU A 122 2.08 -12.99 -0.77
N VAL A 123 2.92 -12.11 -0.23
CA VAL A 123 3.79 -12.42 0.91
C VAL A 123 2.97 -12.65 2.18
N ILE A 124 2.01 -11.77 2.48
CA ILE A 124 1.15 -11.88 3.66
C ILE A 124 0.30 -13.15 3.60
N ILE A 125 -0.29 -13.48 2.45
CA ILE A 125 -1.05 -14.73 2.29
C ILE A 125 -0.18 -15.95 2.61
N SER A 126 1.12 -15.92 2.31
CA SER A 126 2.06 -17.00 2.62
C SER A 126 2.51 -17.08 4.09
N GLY A 127 2.06 -16.14 4.93
CA GLY A 127 2.43 -16.02 6.35
C GLY A 127 3.70 -15.20 6.59
N GLY A 128 4.16 -14.41 5.62
CA GLY A 128 5.34 -13.55 5.72
C GLY A 128 5.00 -12.06 5.75
N ILE A 129 6.01 -11.22 5.97
CA ILE A 129 5.94 -9.77 5.78
C ILE A 129 7.20 -9.36 5.01
N ASP A 130 7.09 -8.45 4.06
CA ASP A 130 8.23 -7.94 3.28
C ASP A 130 8.45 -6.45 3.50
N LEU A 131 9.29 -6.10 4.46
CA LEU A 131 9.62 -4.70 4.75
C LEU A 131 10.59 -4.07 3.73
N SER A 132 11.15 -4.86 2.82
CA SER A 132 12.15 -4.37 1.88
C SER A 132 11.55 -3.64 0.68
N VAL A 133 10.25 -3.80 0.40
CA VAL A 133 9.60 -3.35 -0.84
C VAL A 133 9.82 -1.87 -1.16
N GLY A 134 9.80 -0.98 -0.15
CA GLY A 134 10.06 0.45 -0.34
C GLY A 134 11.51 0.77 -0.69
N SER A 135 12.46 0.04 -0.10
CA SER A 135 13.89 0.21 -0.41
C SER A 135 14.30 -0.47 -1.71
N VAL A 136 13.65 -1.58 -2.09
CA VAL A 136 13.80 -2.20 -3.41
C VAL A 136 13.26 -1.28 -4.50
N LEU A 137 12.11 -0.63 -4.28
CA LEU A 137 11.58 0.41 -5.17
C LEU A 137 12.61 1.52 -5.39
N GLY A 138 13.19 2.06 -4.31
CA GLY A 138 14.20 3.12 -4.38
C GLY A 138 15.48 2.70 -5.11
N LEU A 139 15.98 1.49 -4.83
CA LEU A 139 17.12 0.92 -5.56
C LEU A 139 16.84 0.80 -7.06
N VAL A 140 15.68 0.25 -7.43
CA VAL A 140 15.29 0.10 -8.83
C VAL A 140 15.10 1.45 -9.50
N ALA A 141 14.49 2.44 -8.82
CA ALA A 141 14.33 3.80 -9.33
C ALA A 141 15.70 4.44 -9.66
N VAL A 142 16.68 4.33 -8.75
CA VAL A 142 18.05 4.80 -8.96
C VAL A 142 18.72 4.08 -10.13
N CYS A 143 18.71 2.75 -10.14
CA CYS A 143 19.37 1.98 -11.20
C CYS A 143 18.73 2.24 -12.57
N PHE A 144 17.40 2.32 -12.63
CA PHE A 144 16.68 2.63 -13.86
C PHE A 144 16.99 4.04 -14.37
N ALA A 145 17.06 5.03 -13.48
CA ALA A 145 17.46 6.38 -13.83
C ALA A 145 18.92 6.44 -14.31
N LEU A 146 19.86 5.72 -13.67
CA LEU A 146 21.25 5.67 -14.13
C LEU A 146 21.38 5.04 -15.51
N MET A 147 20.76 3.87 -15.72
CA MET A 147 20.80 3.18 -17.01
C MET A 147 20.18 4.05 -18.11
N SER A 148 19.04 4.69 -17.86
CA SER A 148 18.29 5.42 -18.88
C SER A 148 18.79 6.84 -19.11
N ILE A 149 19.22 7.55 -18.05
CA ILE A 149 19.60 8.98 -18.12
C ILE A 149 21.12 9.12 -18.23
N HIS A 150 21.91 8.51 -17.35
CA HIS A 150 23.37 8.70 -17.37
C HIS A 150 24.05 7.85 -18.42
N TRP A 151 23.69 6.56 -18.52
CA TRP A 151 24.26 5.64 -19.50
C TRP A 151 23.54 5.62 -20.84
N GLN A 152 22.36 6.28 -20.92
CA GLN A 152 21.57 6.38 -22.15
C GLN A 152 21.26 5.02 -22.80
N TRP A 153 21.10 3.97 -21.97
CA TRP A 153 20.70 2.65 -22.45
C TRP A 153 19.28 2.71 -23.02
N SER A 154 19.06 1.91 -24.07
CA SER A 154 17.72 1.77 -24.63
C SER A 154 16.75 1.17 -23.61
N ALA A 155 15.47 1.57 -23.71
CA ALA A 155 14.41 1.08 -22.83
C ALA A 155 14.30 -0.45 -22.82
N TRP A 156 14.58 -1.10 -23.97
CA TRP A 156 14.58 -2.54 -24.14
C TRP A 156 15.59 -3.28 -23.27
N ILE A 157 16.66 -2.60 -22.84
CA ILE A 157 17.69 -3.16 -21.95
C ILE A 157 17.48 -2.66 -20.52
N ALA A 158 17.24 -1.36 -20.35
CA ALA A 158 17.09 -0.73 -19.04
C ALA A 158 15.90 -1.28 -18.24
N VAL A 159 14.74 -1.50 -18.89
CA VAL A 159 13.55 -2.02 -18.22
C VAL A 159 13.75 -3.47 -17.73
N PRO A 160 14.16 -4.45 -18.56
CA PRO A 160 14.42 -5.80 -18.08
C PRO A 160 15.51 -5.85 -17.01
N ALA A 161 16.59 -5.09 -17.16
CA ALA A 161 17.65 -5.03 -16.15
C ALA A 161 17.12 -4.52 -14.79
N ALA A 162 16.30 -3.46 -14.79
CA ALA A 162 15.65 -2.93 -13.60
C ALA A 162 14.70 -3.96 -12.95
N LEU A 163 13.92 -4.69 -13.75
CA LEU A 163 13.05 -5.76 -13.26
C LEU A 163 13.84 -6.92 -12.63
N LEU A 164 14.97 -7.29 -13.22
CA LEU A 164 15.86 -8.33 -12.69
C LEU A 164 16.47 -7.95 -11.35
N ILE A 165 16.78 -6.67 -11.12
CA ILE A 165 17.30 -6.19 -9.83
C ILE A 165 16.26 -6.44 -8.72
N GLY A 166 15.02 -6.00 -8.89
CA GLY A 166 13.99 -6.21 -7.87
C GLY A 166 13.58 -7.68 -7.72
N LEU A 167 13.51 -8.44 -8.82
CA LEU A 167 13.33 -9.90 -8.77
C LEU A 167 14.44 -10.58 -7.96
N GLY A 168 15.69 -10.15 -8.16
CA GLY A 168 16.86 -10.63 -7.42
C GLY A 168 16.74 -10.35 -5.92
N CYS A 169 16.47 -9.10 -5.53
CA CYS A 169 16.26 -8.72 -4.13
C CYS A 169 15.15 -9.55 -3.48
N GLY A 170 13.99 -9.66 -4.14
CA GLY A 170 12.87 -10.47 -3.65
C GLY A 170 13.22 -11.95 -3.53
N THR A 171 13.93 -12.51 -4.50
CA THR A 171 14.38 -13.91 -4.47
C THR A 171 15.34 -14.16 -3.31
N VAL A 172 16.29 -13.26 -3.05
CA VAL A 172 17.20 -13.36 -1.90
C VAL A 172 16.43 -13.32 -0.58
N SER A 173 15.51 -12.37 -0.40
CA SER A 173 14.63 -12.32 0.77
C SER A 173 13.83 -13.61 0.95
N GLY A 174 13.30 -14.15 -0.14
CA GLY A 174 12.59 -15.42 -0.17
C GLY A 174 13.47 -16.61 0.22
N VAL A 175 14.69 -16.69 -0.30
CA VAL A 175 15.65 -17.77 0.01
C VAL A 175 16.09 -17.72 1.47
N LEU A 176 16.42 -16.53 1.99
CA LEU A 176 16.77 -16.34 3.40
C LEU A 176 15.62 -16.77 4.33
N THR A 177 14.40 -16.37 3.98
CA THR A 177 13.21 -16.70 4.78
C THR A 177 12.86 -18.19 4.70
N ALA A 178 12.86 -18.76 3.50
CA ALA A 178 12.28 -20.07 3.26
C ALA A 178 13.30 -21.23 3.35
N SER A 179 14.51 -21.04 2.83
CA SER A 179 15.57 -22.07 2.82
C SER A 179 16.43 -22.01 4.08
N PHE A 180 16.86 -20.82 4.48
CA PHE A 180 17.66 -20.63 5.70
C PHE A 180 16.81 -20.53 6.97
N ARG A 181 15.47 -20.53 6.84
CA ARG A 181 14.50 -20.46 7.95
C ARG A 181 14.72 -19.26 8.87
N ILE A 182 15.23 -18.16 8.32
CA ILE A 182 15.31 -16.88 9.03
C ILE A 182 13.89 -16.31 9.15
N GLN A 183 13.57 -15.67 10.27
CA GLN A 183 12.28 -15.03 10.44
C GLN A 183 12.05 -13.96 9.35
N PRO A 184 10.87 -13.95 8.66
CA PRO A 184 10.55 -13.03 7.56
C PRO A 184 10.92 -11.57 7.80
N PHE A 185 10.61 -11.08 9.00
CA PHE A 185 10.87 -9.70 9.42
C PHE A 185 12.38 -9.38 9.42
N ILE A 186 13.21 -10.27 9.97
CA ILE A 186 14.67 -10.07 10.04
C ILE A 186 15.29 -10.10 8.63
N ALA A 187 14.91 -11.09 7.82
CA ALA A 187 15.43 -11.23 6.46
C ALA A 187 15.11 -10.00 5.59
N THR A 188 13.87 -9.49 5.69
CA THR A 188 13.42 -8.35 4.87
C THR A 188 13.88 -7.02 5.42
N LEU A 189 14.06 -6.86 6.74
CA LEU A 189 14.77 -5.70 7.30
C LEU A 189 16.23 -5.64 6.86
N ALA A 190 16.93 -6.77 6.84
CA ALA A 190 18.30 -6.84 6.34
C ALA A 190 18.36 -6.44 4.85
N MET A 191 17.44 -6.97 4.04
CA MET A 191 17.33 -6.57 2.63
C MET A 191 16.94 -5.10 2.45
N MET A 192 16.07 -4.55 3.31
CA MET A 192 15.71 -3.14 3.31
C MET A 192 16.94 -2.26 3.50
N ALA A 193 17.73 -2.54 4.54
CA ALA A 193 18.96 -1.81 4.83
C ALA A 193 20.00 -1.96 3.70
N PHE A 194 20.16 -3.19 3.19
CA PHE A 194 21.10 -3.48 2.09
C PHE A 194 20.70 -2.77 0.80
N ALA A 195 19.45 -2.90 0.35
CA ALA A 195 18.96 -2.26 -0.88
C ALA A 195 19.04 -0.73 -0.80
N ARG A 196 18.72 -0.15 0.37
CA ARG A 196 18.85 1.28 0.62
C ARG A 196 20.32 1.73 0.57
N GLY A 197 21.20 0.99 1.24
CA GLY A 197 22.64 1.25 1.22
C GLY A 197 23.20 1.18 -0.19
N LEU A 198 22.84 0.13 -0.95
CA LEU A 198 23.25 -0.05 -2.34
C LEU A 198 22.73 1.08 -3.24
N ALA A 199 21.48 1.52 -3.05
CA ALA A 199 20.92 2.66 -3.78
C ALA A 199 21.73 3.94 -3.53
N LYS A 200 22.12 4.19 -2.27
CA LYS A 200 22.99 5.32 -1.90
C LYS A 200 24.40 5.18 -2.46
N THR A 201 25.01 4.00 -2.41
CA THR A 201 26.35 3.77 -2.98
C THR A 201 26.37 3.99 -4.49
N VAL A 202 25.40 3.40 -5.21
CA VAL A 202 25.34 3.45 -6.68
C VAL A 202 24.98 4.84 -7.20
N SER A 203 24.19 5.62 -6.44
CA SER A 203 23.86 7.01 -6.77
C SER A 203 24.89 8.05 -6.29
N GLY A 204 25.91 7.64 -5.53
CA GLY A 204 26.81 8.58 -4.85
C GLY A 204 26.12 9.41 -3.75
N GLY A 205 25.00 8.91 -3.22
CA GLY A 205 24.21 9.55 -2.16
C GLY A 205 23.37 10.74 -2.64
N ARG A 206 23.21 10.92 -3.97
CA ARG A 206 22.49 12.04 -4.59
C ARG A 206 21.37 11.54 -5.49
N LYS A 207 20.42 12.40 -5.83
CA LYS A 207 19.39 12.08 -6.82
C LYS A 207 20.03 11.99 -8.22
N VAL A 208 19.49 11.10 -9.04
CA VAL A 208 19.90 10.88 -10.43
C VAL A 208 18.87 11.56 -11.32
N PHE A 209 19.20 12.72 -11.90
CA PHE A 209 18.28 13.55 -12.70
C PHE A 209 18.91 13.92 -14.04
N THR A 210 18.14 14.57 -14.91
CA THR A 210 18.54 14.92 -16.28
C THR A 210 19.65 15.97 -16.37
N VAL A 211 19.95 16.69 -15.29
CA VAL A 211 21.04 17.68 -15.27
C VAL A 211 22.24 17.01 -14.59
N VAL A 212 23.11 16.43 -15.41
CA VAL A 212 24.20 15.57 -14.95
C VAL A 212 25.42 16.44 -14.60
N PRO A 213 25.91 16.42 -13.35
CA PRO A 213 27.13 17.14 -12.98
C PRO A 213 28.35 16.48 -13.64
N LEU A 214 29.20 17.27 -14.30
CA LEU A 214 30.48 16.82 -14.85
C LEU A 214 31.61 16.97 -13.82
N PRO A 215 32.70 16.18 -13.96
CA PRO A 215 33.89 16.32 -13.12
C PRO A 215 34.49 17.74 -13.11
N ASP A 216 34.32 18.49 -14.20
CA ASP A 216 34.86 19.84 -14.37
C ASP A 216 34.02 20.94 -13.67
N GLY A 217 33.00 20.55 -12.88
CA GLY A 217 32.08 21.47 -12.19
C GLY A 217 30.95 22.02 -13.08
N GLY A 218 30.92 21.67 -14.36
CA GLY A 218 29.83 21.99 -15.28
C GLY A 218 28.63 21.05 -15.17
N PHE A 219 27.55 21.36 -15.88
CA PHE A 219 26.35 20.52 -15.96
C PHE A 219 26.03 20.18 -17.42
N LYS A 220 25.68 18.92 -17.68
CA LYS A 220 25.17 18.45 -18.97
C LYS A 220 23.68 18.17 -18.84
N GLU A 221 22.87 18.93 -19.56
CA GLU A 221 21.45 18.60 -19.67
C GLU A 221 21.27 17.44 -20.65
N VAL A 222 20.63 16.39 -20.16
CA VAL A 222 20.28 15.19 -20.90
C VAL A 222 18.77 15.23 -21.15
N PRO A 223 18.30 15.02 -22.39
CA PRO A 223 16.87 15.01 -22.66
C PRO A 223 16.18 13.87 -21.89
N VAL A 224 14.96 14.13 -21.43
CA VAL A 224 14.14 13.11 -20.76
C VAL A 224 13.94 11.92 -21.73
N PRO A 225 14.37 10.70 -21.36
CA PRO A 225 14.24 9.53 -22.23
C PRO A 225 12.79 9.27 -22.62
N GLU A 226 12.55 8.76 -23.83
CA GLU A 226 11.19 8.53 -24.34
C GLU A 226 10.37 7.60 -23.43
N VAL A 227 11.01 6.59 -22.83
CA VAL A 227 10.34 5.67 -21.90
C VAL A 227 9.76 6.37 -20.67
N PHE A 228 10.38 7.47 -20.20
CA PHE A 228 9.83 8.26 -19.09
C PHE A 228 8.58 9.00 -19.54
N LYS A 229 8.60 9.53 -20.77
CA LYS A 229 7.44 10.23 -21.37
C LYS A 229 6.27 9.27 -21.59
N THR A 230 6.53 8.06 -22.09
CA THR A 230 5.47 7.07 -22.34
C THR A 230 4.86 6.55 -21.04
N LEU A 231 5.66 6.33 -20.00
CA LEU A 231 5.18 5.87 -18.69
C LEU A 231 4.34 6.92 -17.95
N VAL A 232 4.61 8.21 -18.15
CA VAL A 232 3.85 9.33 -17.55
C VAL A 232 2.70 9.79 -18.45
N ALA A 233 2.63 9.31 -19.69
CA ALA A 233 1.58 9.67 -20.63
C ALA A 233 0.18 9.38 -20.06
N ARG A 234 -0.80 10.14 -20.56
CA ARG A 234 -2.21 9.91 -20.28
C ARG A 234 -2.89 9.43 -21.56
N VAL A 235 -3.81 8.49 -21.40
CA VAL A 235 -4.56 7.81 -22.45
C VAL A 235 -6.05 8.06 -22.18
N LEU A 236 -6.90 7.89 -23.22
CA LEU A 236 -8.34 8.18 -23.16
C LEU A 236 -8.63 9.64 -22.80
N GLY A 237 -8.19 10.57 -23.67
CA GLY A 237 -8.49 12.00 -23.53
C GLY A 237 -7.96 12.60 -22.22
N ASP A 238 -6.70 12.35 -21.89
CA ASP A 238 -6.00 12.82 -20.68
C ASP A 238 -6.58 12.38 -19.32
N THR A 239 -7.48 11.38 -19.32
CA THR A 239 -8.16 10.94 -18.10
C THR A 239 -7.37 9.89 -17.34
N ILE A 240 -6.76 8.90 -18.02
CA ILE A 240 -6.13 7.76 -17.36
C ILE A 240 -4.62 7.76 -17.59
N SER A 241 -3.83 7.78 -16.51
CA SER A 241 -2.38 7.64 -16.61
C SER A 241 -1.97 6.21 -16.97
N VAL A 242 -0.94 6.06 -17.81
CA VAL A 242 -0.34 4.77 -18.15
C VAL A 242 0.09 3.99 -16.89
N VAL A 243 0.56 4.66 -15.84
CA VAL A 243 0.90 4.01 -14.56
C VAL A 243 -0.31 3.31 -13.94
N THR A 244 -1.50 3.89 -14.03
CA THR A 244 -2.72 3.25 -13.52
C THR A 244 -3.07 2.01 -14.32
N ILE A 245 -2.85 2.03 -15.64
CA ILE A 245 -3.03 0.84 -16.49
C ILE A 245 -2.03 -0.25 -16.10
N ILE A 246 -0.76 0.10 -15.89
CA ILE A 246 0.29 -0.83 -15.42
C ILE A 246 -0.10 -1.44 -14.07
N PHE A 247 -0.55 -0.62 -13.12
CA PHE A 247 -1.03 -1.11 -11.83
C PHE A 247 -2.19 -2.10 -11.98
N LEU A 248 -3.21 -1.78 -12.78
CA LEU A 248 -4.34 -2.68 -13.03
C LEU A 248 -3.89 -3.98 -13.71
N ALA A 249 -2.92 -3.92 -14.63
CA ALA A 249 -2.32 -5.09 -15.25
C ALA A 249 -1.55 -5.95 -14.21
N CYS A 250 -0.74 -5.33 -13.35
CA CYS A 250 -0.06 -6.01 -12.25
C CYS A 250 -1.05 -6.68 -11.28
N ALA A 251 -2.12 -5.99 -10.91
CA ALA A 251 -3.17 -6.53 -10.07
C ALA A 251 -3.89 -7.69 -10.75
N ALA A 252 -4.20 -7.59 -12.05
CA ALA A 252 -4.81 -8.68 -12.81
C ALA A 252 -3.91 -9.91 -12.88
N VAL A 253 -2.60 -9.72 -13.14
CA VAL A 253 -1.61 -10.80 -13.15
C VAL A 253 -1.50 -11.47 -11.78
N ALA A 254 -1.41 -10.68 -10.70
CA ALA A 254 -1.34 -11.20 -9.33
C ALA A 254 -2.64 -11.93 -8.95
N TRP A 255 -3.80 -11.40 -9.34
CA TRP A 255 -5.10 -12.02 -9.10
C TRP A 255 -5.20 -13.36 -9.83
N PHE A 256 -4.81 -13.41 -11.10
CA PHE A 256 -4.79 -14.64 -11.88
C PHE A 256 -3.83 -15.69 -11.30
N ALA A 257 -2.65 -15.24 -10.84
CA ALA A 257 -1.69 -16.10 -10.16
C ALA A 257 -2.26 -16.74 -8.88
N LEU A 258 -3.10 -16.01 -8.14
CA LEU A 258 -3.82 -16.54 -6.98
C LEU A 258 -5.02 -17.43 -7.36
N ALA A 259 -5.81 -17.02 -8.34
CA ALA A 259 -7.10 -17.64 -8.64
C ALA A 259 -6.97 -18.96 -9.43
N TRP A 260 -6.11 -18.99 -10.45
CA TRP A 260 -6.11 -20.10 -11.41
C TRP A 260 -4.91 -21.04 -11.28
N ARG A 261 -3.77 -20.57 -10.75
CA ARG A 261 -2.57 -21.41 -10.67
C ARG A 261 -2.59 -22.31 -9.45
N ARG A 262 -1.98 -23.50 -9.60
CA ARG A 262 -1.66 -24.41 -8.47
C ARG A 262 -0.88 -23.67 -7.37
N TRP A 263 -0.01 -22.75 -7.78
CA TRP A 263 0.78 -21.91 -6.88
C TRP A 263 -0.08 -21.09 -5.91
N GLY A 264 -1.17 -20.46 -6.38
CA GLY A 264 -2.08 -19.70 -5.52
C GLY A 264 -2.71 -20.54 -4.41
N ARG A 265 -3.24 -21.73 -4.75
CA ARG A 265 -3.79 -22.67 -3.75
C ARG A 265 -2.73 -23.13 -2.75
N GLN A 266 -1.51 -23.39 -3.22
CA GLN A 266 -0.39 -23.74 -2.35
C GLN A 266 0.00 -22.60 -1.42
N LEU A 267 -0.08 -21.34 -1.88
CA LEU A 267 0.20 -20.15 -1.10
C LEU A 267 -0.77 -20.02 0.09
N TYR A 268 -2.08 -20.16 -0.16
CA TYR A 268 -3.09 -20.16 0.90
C TYR A 268 -2.90 -21.34 1.87
N ALA A 269 -2.61 -22.54 1.37
CA ALA A 269 -2.36 -23.71 2.21
C ALA A 269 -1.14 -23.51 3.14
N VAL A 270 -0.04 -22.99 2.59
CA VAL A 270 1.19 -22.68 3.35
C VAL A 270 0.93 -21.64 4.43
N GLY A 271 0.19 -20.57 4.11
CA GLY A 271 -0.11 -19.52 5.08
C GLY A 271 -1.13 -19.92 6.14
N GLY A 272 -2.07 -20.81 5.82
CA GLY A 272 -3.06 -21.30 6.79
C GLY A 272 -2.45 -22.28 7.80
N ASN A 273 -1.67 -23.25 7.32
CA ASN A 273 -0.93 -24.17 8.18
C ASN A 273 0.27 -24.77 7.42
N GLU A 274 1.46 -24.25 7.71
CA GLU A 274 2.71 -24.72 7.09
C GLU A 274 2.96 -26.22 7.30
N GLN A 275 2.70 -26.74 8.51
CA GLN A 275 2.97 -28.14 8.83
C GLN A 275 2.05 -29.07 8.04
N ALA A 276 0.75 -28.75 7.99
CA ALA A 276 -0.21 -29.51 7.20
C ALA A 276 0.10 -29.44 5.69
N ALA A 277 0.51 -28.27 5.19
CA ALA A 277 0.93 -28.11 3.80
C ALA A 277 2.16 -29.00 3.47
N ARG A 278 3.14 -29.06 4.38
CA ARG A 278 4.34 -29.89 4.23
C ARG A 278 4.01 -31.39 4.24
N LEU A 279 3.16 -31.83 5.16
CA LEU A 279 2.66 -33.22 5.19
C LEU A 279 1.83 -33.59 3.95
N SER A 280 1.18 -32.60 3.33
CA SER A 280 0.44 -32.75 2.06
C SER A 280 1.34 -32.72 0.81
N GLY A 281 2.67 -32.76 0.97
CA GLY A 281 3.64 -32.80 -0.13
C GLY A 281 3.90 -31.45 -0.81
N ILE A 282 3.43 -30.33 -0.25
CA ILE A 282 3.71 -29.00 -0.79
C ILE A 282 5.15 -28.60 -0.42
N ARG A 283 5.94 -28.23 -1.42
CA ARG A 283 7.29 -27.66 -1.23
C ARG A 283 7.18 -26.22 -0.76
N VAL A 284 6.94 -26.05 0.54
CA VAL A 284 6.75 -24.76 1.23
C VAL A 284 7.84 -23.75 0.84
N GLU A 285 9.08 -24.21 0.76
CA GLU A 285 10.24 -23.38 0.48
C GLU A 285 10.10 -22.68 -0.88
N ARG A 286 9.73 -23.43 -1.93
CA ARG A 286 9.57 -22.89 -3.29
C ARG A 286 8.39 -21.92 -3.39
N VAL A 287 7.32 -22.20 -2.66
CA VAL A 287 6.11 -21.36 -2.66
C VAL A 287 6.42 -20.00 -2.05
N ARG A 288 7.13 -19.97 -0.91
CA ARG A 288 7.57 -18.72 -0.26
C ARG A 288 8.59 -17.96 -1.10
N ILE A 289 9.61 -18.63 -1.65
CA ILE A 289 10.59 -17.96 -2.53
C ILE A 289 9.89 -17.27 -3.70
N ALA A 290 8.95 -17.94 -4.35
CA ALA A 290 8.19 -17.36 -5.45
C ALA A 290 7.32 -16.15 -5.00
N ALA A 291 6.78 -16.17 -3.78
CA ALA A 291 6.00 -15.05 -3.24
C ALA A 291 6.84 -13.78 -3.04
N TYR A 292 8.03 -13.93 -2.43
CA TYR A 292 8.96 -12.83 -2.24
C TYR A 292 9.59 -12.36 -3.57
N ALA A 293 9.89 -13.27 -4.49
CA ALA A 293 10.36 -12.93 -5.84
C ALA A 293 9.30 -12.10 -6.60
N ALA A 294 8.03 -12.49 -6.54
CA ALA A 294 6.92 -11.73 -7.12
C ALA A 294 6.75 -10.35 -6.45
N SER A 295 6.90 -10.27 -5.13
CA SER A 295 6.92 -9.00 -4.38
C SER A 295 8.02 -8.06 -4.87
N GLY A 296 9.26 -8.55 -4.96
CA GLY A 296 10.39 -7.79 -5.47
C GLY A 296 10.24 -7.36 -6.94
N LEU A 297 9.63 -8.20 -7.79
CA LEU A 297 9.33 -7.84 -9.17
C LEU A 297 8.28 -6.71 -9.25
N LEU A 298 7.22 -6.77 -8.45
CA LEU A 298 6.20 -5.70 -8.40
C LEU A 298 6.77 -4.40 -7.82
N ALA A 299 7.68 -4.51 -6.84
CA ALA A 299 8.44 -3.36 -6.35
C ALA A 299 9.34 -2.75 -7.43
N ALA A 300 9.91 -3.57 -8.31
CA ALA A 300 10.68 -3.08 -9.45
C ALA A 300 9.82 -2.30 -10.45
N VAL A 301 8.64 -2.83 -10.79
CA VAL A 301 7.68 -2.13 -11.68
C VAL A 301 7.28 -0.80 -11.06
N ALA A 302 6.99 -0.78 -9.76
CA ALA A 302 6.69 0.46 -9.03
C ALA A 302 7.87 1.44 -9.05
N GLY A 303 9.11 0.97 -8.88
CA GLY A 303 10.32 1.82 -8.94
C GLY A 303 10.59 2.42 -10.31
N ILE A 304 10.36 1.68 -11.39
CA ILE A 304 10.43 2.19 -12.76
C ILE A 304 9.38 3.29 -12.97
N CYS A 305 8.14 3.05 -12.53
CA CYS A 305 7.07 4.04 -12.61
C CYS A 305 7.35 5.29 -11.76
N HIS A 306 7.87 5.10 -10.54
CA HIS A 306 8.25 6.19 -9.64
C HIS A 306 9.34 7.08 -10.27
N ALA A 307 10.41 6.46 -10.78
CA ALA A 307 11.48 7.19 -11.45
C ALA A 307 10.97 7.96 -12.69
N ALA A 308 10.03 7.38 -13.43
CA ALA A 308 9.40 8.05 -14.57
C ALA A 308 8.57 9.27 -14.15
N GLN A 309 7.73 9.13 -13.11
CA GLN A 309 6.88 10.21 -12.59
C GLN A 309 7.69 11.40 -12.07
N GLU A 310 8.70 11.12 -11.24
CA GLU A 310 9.55 12.15 -10.64
C GLU A 310 10.66 12.63 -11.59
N ARG A 311 10.80 11.97 -12.76
CA ARG A 311 11.88 12.20 -13.75
C ARG A 311 13.29 12.12 -13.14
N GLN A 312 13.43 11.37 -12.05
CA GLN A 312 14.68 11.20 -11.32
C GLN A 312 14.69 9.87 -10.55
N GLY A 313 15.86 9.34 -10.29
CA GLY A 313 16.07 8.25 -9.34
C GLY A 313 16.53 8.81 -8.00
N ASP A 314 15.68 8.71 -6.97
CA ASP A 314 16.01 9.16 -5.61
C ASP A 314 16.38 7.97 -4.72
N PRO A 315 17.60 7.89 -4.16
CA PRO A 315 17.99 6.81 -3.25
C PRO A 315 17.21 6.79 -1.93
N GLU A 316 16.43 7.84 -1.63
CA GLU A 316 15.52 7.92 -0.47
C GLU A 316 14.05 7.68 -0.85
N ALA A 317 13.76 7.40 -2.14
CA ALA A 317 12.41 7.04 -2.58
C ALA A 317 11.88 5.80 -1.85
N GLY A 318 10.58 5.79 -1.54
CA GLY A 318 9.92 4.63 -0.94
C GLY A 318 10.14 4.44 0.58
N ILE A 319 10.70 5.42 1.30
CA ILE A 319 10.75 5.36 2.77
C ILE A 319 9.32 5.32 3.34
N GLY A 320 9.00 4.29 4.14
CA GLY A 320 7.68 4.12 4.75
C GLY A 320 6.62 3.54 3.82
N TYR A 321 6.94 3.29 2.54
CA TYR A 321 5.98 2.77 1.57
C TYR A 321 5.57 1.34 1.89
N GLU A 322 6.44 0.56 2.53
CA GLU A 322 6.15 -0.75 3.07
C GLU A 322 5.03 -0.73 4.11
N LEU A 323 5.00 0.27 5.00
CA LEU A 323 3.95 0.42 6.02
C LEU A 323 2.62 0.81 5.37
N THR A 324 2.65 1.71 4.40
CA THR A 324 1.48 2.11 3.61
C THR A 324 0.92 0.93 2.81
N ALA A 325 1.77 0.13 2.18
CA ALA A 325 1.37 -1.07 1.46
C ALA A 325 0.71 -2.09 2.39
N ILE A 326 1.29 -2.34 3.57
CA ILE A 326 0.69 -3.21 4.60
C ILE A 326 -0.69 -2.64 5.02
N ALA A 327 -0.79 -1.33 5.26
CA ALA A 327 -2.06 -0.69 5.61
C ALA A 327 -3.13 -0.96 4.56
N MET A 328 -2.83 -0.76 3.27
CA MET A 328 -3.76 -1.03 2.17
C MET A 328 -4.23 -2.48 2.13
N VAL A 329 -3.31 -3.44 2.30
CA VAL A 329 -3.63 -4.87 2.29
C VAL A 329 -4.51 -5.27 3.48
N VAL A 330 -4.23 -4.72 4.67
CA VAL A 330 -4.95 -5.00 5.91
C VAL A 330 -6.33 -4.31 5.94
N ILE A 331 -6.44 -3.05 5.49
CA ILE A 331 -7.72 -2.35 5.31
C ILE A 331 -8.60 -3.11 4.32
N GLY A 332 -7.99 -3.64 3.25
CA GLY A 332 -8.68 -4.53 2.31
C GLY A 332 -9.24 -5.80 2.95
N GLY A 333 -8.68 -6.25 4.08
CA GLY A 333 -9.18 -7.40 4.84
C GLY A 333 -8.35 -8.67 4.69
N THR A 334 -7.16 -8.60 4.10
CA THR A 334 -6.20 -9.72 4.12
C THR A 334 -5.66 -9.90 5.55
N SER A 335 -5.58 -11.15 6.00
CA SER A 335 -5.15 -11.46 7.37
C SER A 335 -3.64 -11.44 7.49
N LEU A 336 -3.11 -10.73 8.49
CA LEU A 336 -1.67 -10.73 8.81
C LEU A 336 -1.14 -12.09 9.28
N ALA A 337 -2.02 -12.98 9.74
CA ALA A 337 -1.62 -14.35 10.11
C ALA A 337 -1.41 -15.26 8.89
N GLY A 338 -1.83 -14.83 7.69
CA GLY A 338 -1.75 -15.61 6.46
C GLY A 338 -2.97 -16.50 6.19
N GLY A 339 -2.93 -17.20 5.05
CA GLY A 339 -3.94 -18.18 4.65
C GLY A 339 -5.29 -17.62 4.17
N THR A 340 -5.54 -16.31 4.31
CA THR A 340 -6.79 -15.65 3.86
C THR A 340 -6.52 -14.26 3.31
N GLY A 341 -7.28 -13.87 2.28
CA GLY A 341 -7.17 -12.55 1.63
C GLY A 341 -7.33 -12.65 0.12
N GLY A 342 -6.85 -11.63 -0.59
CA GLY A 342 -6.81 -11.65 -2.06
C GLY A 342 -6.61 -10.28 -2.70
N ILE A 343 -6.20 -10.27 -3.97
CA ILE A 343 -5.91 -9.01 -4.68
C ILE A 343 -7.14 -8.12 -4.83
N GLY A 344 -8.34 -8.67 -5.03
CA GLY A 344 -9.56 -7.86 -5.11
C GLY A 344 -9.83 -7.05 -3.82
N LEU A 345 -9.54 -7.64 -2.66
CA LEU A 345 -9.63 -6.96 -1.36
C LEU A 345 -8.56 -5.86 -1.25
N THR A 346 -7.34 -6.17 -1.69
CA THR A 346 -6.23 -5.20 -1.75
C THR A 346 -6.56 -4.01 -2.66
N LEU A 347 -7.23 -4.22 -3.80
CA LEU A 347 -7.65 -3.14 -4.68
C LEU A 347 -8.61 -2.18 -3.97
N ILE A 348 -9.59 -2.71 -3.23
CA ILE A 348 -10.51 -1.87 -2.44
C ILE A 348 -9.75 -1.11 -1.35
N GLY A 349 -8.84 -1.77 -0.64
CA GLY A 349 -8.00 -1.12 0.37
C GLY A 349 -7.07 -0.04 -0.21
N THR A 350 -6.50 -0.29 -1.39
CA THR A 350 -5.66 0.66 -2.13
C THR A 350 -6.45 1.90 -2.53
N LEU A 351 -7.67 1.71 -3.08
CA LEU A 351 -8.57 2.83 -3.40
C LEU A 351 -9.00 3.59 -2.14
N THR A 352 -9.30 2.88 -1.05
CA THR A 352 -9.71 3.49 0.22
C THR A 352 -8.60 4.40 0.75
N PHE A 353 -7.36 3.91 0.77
CA PHE A 353 -6.21 4.69 1.21
C PHE A 353 -5.89 5.84 0.24
N GLY A 354 -5.90 5.58 -1.08
CA GLY A 354 -5.61 6.60 -2.09
C GLY A 354 -6.60 7.77 -2.05
N TYR A 355 -7.89 7.49 -1.89
CA TYR A 355 -8.89 8.54 -1.69
C TYR A 355 -8.73 9.26 -0.36
N LEU A 356 -8.40 8.53 0.72
CA LEU A 356 -8.16 9.15 2.02
C LEU A 356 -6.99 10.14 1.95
N GLU A 357 -5.85 9.74 1.40
CA GLU A 357 -4.70 10.62 1.16
C GLU A 357 -5.08 11.82 0.30
N LYS A 358 -5.85 11.61 -0.78
CA LYS A 358 -6.27 12.70 -1.64
C LYS A 358 -7.16 13.71 -0.91
N ILE A 359 -8.14 13.23 -0.14
CA ILE A 359 -9.04 14.08 0.65
C ILE A 359 -8.24 14.91 1.65
N LEU A 360 -7.31 14.29 2.38
CA LEU A 360 -6.44 15.01 3.31
C LEU A 360 -5.57 16.04 2.59
N SER A 361 -5.03 15.68 1.42
CA SER A 361 -4.20 16.58 0.62
C SER A 361 -4.97 17.79 0.09
N ILE A 362 -6.19 17.64 -0.43
CA ILE A 362 -6.98 18.78 -0.95
C ILE A 362 -7.46 19.70 0.17
N ASN A 363 -7.56 19.19 1.41
CA ASN A 363 -7.85 19.98 2.60
C ASN A 363 -6.58 20.54 3.28
N ASN A 364 -5.44 20.55 2.57
CA ASN A 364 -4.16 21.10 3.05
C ASN A 364 -3.66 20.49 4.36
N VAL A 365 -3.97 19.20 4.62
CA VAL A 365 -3.40 18.50 5.77
C VAL A 365 -1.92 18.19 5.49
N PRO A 366 -0.99 18.62 6.38
CA PRO A 366 0.43 18.37 6.20
C PRO A 366 0.77 16.88 6.12
N GLN A 367 1.87 16.57 5.43
CA GLN A 367 2.36 15.19 5.29
C GLN A 367 2.60 14.50 6.64
N ALA A 368 3.10 15.22 7.65
CA ALA A 368 3.29 14.68 8.99
C ALA A 368 1.97 14.14 9.59
N GLY A 369 0.87 14.90 9.46
CA GLY A 369 -0.45 14.47 9.94
C GLY A 369 -0.98 13.25 9.18
N ARG A 370 -0.71 13.18 7.88
CA ARG A 370 -1.10 12.03 7.03
C ARG A 370 -0.36 10.75 7.41
N LEU A 371 0.94 10.85 7.73
CA LEU A 371 1.73 9.73 8.27
C LEU A 371 1.24 9.27 9.64
N MET A 372 0.94 10.19 10.56
CA MET A 372 0.37 9.86 11.87
C MET A 372 -0.97 9.12 11.73
N LEU A 373 -1.84 9.58 10.83
CA LEU A 373 -3.12 8.93 10.56
C LEU A 373 -2.93 7.52 9.99
N THR A 374 -1.97 7.35 9.07
CA THR A 374 -1.62 6.03 8.51
C THR A 374 -1.26 5.03 9.61
N GLY A 375 -0.38 5.42 10.54
CA GLY A 375 -0.03 4.57 11.69
C GLY A 375 -1.23 4.21 12.57
N LEU A 376 -2.10 5.19 12.83
CA LEU A 376 -3.32 4.98 13.60
C LEU A 376 -4.31 4.03 12.91
N ILE A 377 -4.45 4.13 11.58
CA ILE A 377 -5.29 3.23 10.80
C ILE A 377 -4.77 1.79 10.86
N ILE A 378 -3.45 1.59 10.77
CA ILE A 378 -2.83 0.26 10.89
C ILE A 378 -3.17 -0.33 12.26
N ILE A 379 -2.94 0.40 13.36
CA ILE A 379 -3.25 -0.06 14.72
C ILE A 379 -4.73 -0.44 14.83
N ALA A 380 -5.61 0.44 14.37
CA ALA A 380 -7.04 0.24 14.44
C ALA A 380 -7.49 -1.00 13.63
N ALA A 381 -6.91 -1.20 12.44
CA ALA A 381 -7.16 -2.37 11.62
C ALA A 381 -6.67 -3.67 12.29
N VAL A 382 -5.45 -3.66 12.85
CA VAL A 382 -4.86 -4.81 13.57
C VAL A 382 -5.67 -5.17 14.81
N LEU A 383 -6.02 -4.20 15.66
CA LEU A 383 -6.85 -4.44 16.85
C LEU A 383 -8.20 -5.06 16.47
N THR A 384 -8.76 -4.62 15.35
CA THR A 384 -10.01 -5.18 14.86
C THR A 384 -9.83 -6.61 14.34
N GLN A 385 -8.72 -6.93 13.67
CA GLN A 385 -8.40 -8.30 13.24
C GLN A 385 -8.11 -9.23 14.42
N ARG A 386 -7.39 -8.77 15.45
CA ARG A 386 -7.00 -9.60 16.60
C ARG A 386 -8.18 -10.04 17.45
N ARG A 387 -9.26 -9.25 17.49
CA ARG A 387 -10.54 -9.63 18.13
C ARG A 387 -11.39 -10.60 17.29
N GLN A 388 -10.92 -10.98 16.10
CA GLN A 388 -11.64 -11.89 15.18
C GLN A 388 -11.08 -13.32 15.21
N GLN A 389 -9.83 -13.48 15.64
CA GLN A 389 -9.20 -14.75 16.00
C GLN A 389 -9.53 -15.07 17.46
#